data_AF-A0A838FLN9-F1
#
_entry.id   AF-A0A838FLN9-F1
#
_cell.length_a   1.000
_cell.length_b   1.000
_cell.length_c   1.000
_cell.angle_alpha   90.00
_cell.angle_beta   90.00
_cell.angle_gamma   90.00
#
_symmetry.space_group_name_H-M   'P 1'
#
loop_
_entity.id
_entity.type
_entity.pdbx_description
1 polymer ?
#
loop_
_entity_poly.entity_id
_entity_poly.type
_entity_poly.pdbx_seq_one_letter_code
_entity_poly.pdbx_strand_id
1 'polypeptide(L)'
;MPNPQLEQFSHELLTKAGVTILLCAIAALLLRELLRRVERKATQPGRSERAAPEAEPTSVSIPAYSAAASALPNCPACDARMVKRRARSGVNAGAEFWGCSGYPGCRGTLPV
;
A
#
# COMPACT_ATOMS: atom_id res chain seq x y z
N MET A 1 -35.22 39.86 -24.97
CA MET A 1 -33.96 39.95 -25.74
C MET A 1 -32.84 39.45 -24.82
N PRO A 2 -32.06 38.44 -25.21
CA PRO A 2 -30.94 37.95 -24.39
C PRO A 2 -29.87 39.06 -24.27
N ASN A 3 -29.36 39.28 -23.05
CA ASN A 3 -28.37 40.30 -22.75
C ASN A 3 -26.96 39.76 -23.02
N PRO A 4 -26.25 40.19 -24.08
CA PRO A 4 -24.97 39.62 -24.49
C PRO A 4 -23.86 39.81 -23.45
N GLN A 5 -23.95 40.85 -22.61
CA GLN A 5 -22.98 41.09 -21.53
C GLN A 5 -23.08 40.03 -20.44
N LEU A 6 -24.29 39.57 -20.11
CA LEU A 6 -24.54 38.57 -19.06
C LEU A 6 -24.10 37.17 -19.51
N GLU A 7 -24.33 36.83 -20.79
CA GLU A 7 -23.89 35.57 -21.40
C GLU A 7 -22.36 35.48 -21.50
N GLN A 8 -21.69 36.60 -21.79
CA GLN A 8 -20.23 36.63 -21.85
C GLN A 8 -19.61 36.51 -20.45
N PHE A 9 -20.19 37.17 -19.44
CA PHE A 9 -19.77 37.06 -18.05
C PHE A 9 -20.00 35.65 -17.49
N SER A 10 -21.14 35.04 -17.79
CA SER A 10 -21.44 33.67 -17.37
C SER A 10 -20.49 32.67 -18.02
N HIS A 11 -20.24 32.77 -19.33
CA HIS A 11 -19.27 31.89 -20.01
C HIS A 11 -17.87 32.03 -19.41
N GLU A 12 -17.42 33.25 -19.12
CA GLU A 12 -16.10 33.51 -18.56
C GLU A 12 -15.95 33.01 -17.10
N LEU A 13 -17.00 33.16 -16.28
CA LEU A 13 -17.08 32.59 -14.93
C LEU A 13 -17.12 31.05 -14.98
N LEU A 14 -17.96 30.46 -15.82
CA LEU A 14 -18.11 29.01 -15.89
C LEU A 14 -16.87 28.32 -16.47
N THR A 15 -16.27 28.85 -17.53
CA THR A 15 -15.09 28.21 -18.15
C THR A 15 -13.82 28.44 -17.34
N LYS A 16 -13.54 29.65 -16.85
CA LYS A 16 -12.27 29.89 -16.12
C LYS A 16 -12.36 29.43 -14.66
N ALA A 17 -13.39 29.85 -13.93
CA ALA A 17 -13.53 29.47 -12.52
C ALA A 17 -13.95 28.02 -12.37
N GLY A 18 -14.86 27.51 -13.23
CA GLY A 18 -15.27 26.11 -13.19
C GLY A 18 -14.13 25.14 -13.48
N VAL A 19 -13.32 25.39 -14.53
CA VAL A 19 -12.18 24.52 -14.88
C VAL A 19 -11.09 24.57 -13.80
N THR A 20 -10.77 25.75 -13.28
CA THR A 20 -9.76 25.86 -12.20
C THR A 20 -10.21 25.18 -10.91
N ILE A 21 -11.48 25.36 -10.50
CA ILE A 21 -12.04 24.66 -9.33
C ILE A 21 -12.01 23.15 -9.54
N LEU A 22 -12.41 22.67 -10.73
CA LEU A 22 -12.38 21.24 -11.05
C LEU A 22 -10.96 20.67 -11.01
N LEU A 23 -9.98 21.37 -11.60
CA LEU A 23 -8.58 20.96 -11.57
C LEU A 23 -8.03 20.94 -10.15
N CYS A 24 -8.31 21.96 -9.34
CA CYS A 24 -7.93 22.01 -7.93
C CYS A 24 -8.55 20.87 -7.12
N ALA A 25 -9.82 20.55 -7.35
CA ALA A 25 -10.51 19.45 -6.70
C ALA A 25 -9.90 18.09 -7.06
N ILE A 26 -9.62 17.85 -8.35
CA ILE A 26 -8.95 16.63 -8.82
C ILE A 26 -7.55 16.52 -8.20
N ALA A 27 -6.77 17.60 -8.21
CA ALA A 27 -5.44 17.63 -7.61
C ALA A 27 -5.50 17.30 -6.10
N ALA A 28 -6.45 17.86 -5.35
CA ALA A 28 -6.64 17.57 -3.93
C ALA A 28 -7.05 16.11 -3.68
N LEU A 29 -7.93 15.54 -4.51
CA LEU A 29 -8.33 14.13 -4.40
C LEU A 29 -7.17 13.18 -4.71
N LEU A 30 -6.38 13.49 -5.74
CA LEU A 30 -5.17 12.73 -6.08
C LEU A 30 -4.14 12.82 -4.96
N LEU A 31 -3.88 14.00 -4.41
CA LEU A 31 -2.97 14.18 -3.29
C LEU A 31 -3.42 13.39 -2.06
N ARG A 32 -4.72 13.44 -1.73
CA ARG A 32 -5.29 12.65 -0.61
C ARG A 32 -5.13 11.15 -0.83
N GLU A 33 -5.33 10.66 -2.06
CA GLU A 33 -5.10 9.24 -2.38
C GLU A 33 -3.62 8.87 -2.30
N LEU A 34 -2.73 9.73 -2.78
CA LEU A 34 -1.28 9.52 -2.68
C LEU A 34 -0.81 9.49 -1.23
N LEU A 35 -1.27 10.41 -0.39
CA LEU A 35 -0.97 10.40 1.04
C LEU A 35 -1.50 9.12 1.71
N ARG A 36 -2.73 8.70 1.42
CA ARG A 36 -3.24 7.39 1.90
C ARG A 36 -2.39 6.22 1.41
N ARG A 37 -1.78 6.29 0.23
CA ARG A 37 -0.83 5.28 -0.26
C ARG A 37 0.49 5.32 0.51
N VAL A 38 1.01 6.51 0.83
CA VAL A 38 2.25 6.69 1.58
C VAL A 38 2.07 6.31 3.05
N GLU A 39 1.00 6.74 3.70
CA GLU A 39 0.67 6.35 5.08
C GLU A 39 0.50 4.84 5.21
N ARG A 40 -0.09 4.16 4.21
CA ARG A 40 -0.11 2.68 4.16
C ARG A 40 1.29 2.05 4.09
N LYS A 41 2.28 2.74 3.51
CA LYS A 41 3.68 2.29 3.54
C LYS A 41 4.35 2.61 4.88
N ALA A 42 4.03 3.75 5.49
CA ALA A 42 4.64 4.25 6.73
C ALA A 42 4.11 3.54 7.99
N THR A 43 2.83 3.15 8.02
CA THR A 43 2.25 2.30 9.08
C THR A 43 2.66 0.84 8.87
N GLN A 44 3.94 0.60 8.65
CA GLN A 44 4.56 -0.68 8.93
C GLN A 44 4.91 -0.61 10.42
N PRO A 45 4.24 -1.35 11.32
CA PRO A 45 4.74 -1.59 12.66
C PRO A 45 5.93 -2.54 12.52
N GLY A 46 7.00 -2.04 11.90
CA GLY A 46 8.32 -2.60 12.02
C GLY A 46 8.74 -2.33 13.45
N ARG A 47 8.63 -3.37 14.27
CA ARG A 47 9.36 -3.65 15.52
C ARG A 47 8.43 -4.26 16.57
N SER A 48 7.96 -5.48 16.29
CA SER A 48 7.97 -6.49 17.34
C SER A 48 9.44 -6.83 17.61
N GLU A 49 10.18 -5.88 18.19
CA GLU A 49 11.28 -6.29 19.06
C GLU A 49 10.57 -6.83 20.29
N ARG A 50 10.32 -8.14 20.27
CA ARG A 50 10.22 -8.86 21.52
C ARG A 50 11.58 -8.65 22.20
N ALA A 51 11.60 -7.71 23.14
CA ALA A 51 12.47 -7.83 24.29
C ALA A 51 12.31 -9.26 24.81
N ALA A 52 13.41 -9.99 24.78
CA ALA A 52 13.52 -11.32 25.32
C ALA A 52 13.07 -11.31 26.79
N PRO A 53 12.34 -12.34 27.25
CA PRO A 53 12.73 -13.04 28.44
C PRO A 53 13.76 -14.10 28.04
N GLU A 54 14.98 -13.89 28.49
CA GLU A 54 16.00 -14.88 28.74
C GLU A 54 15.36 -16.19 29.25
N ALA A 55 15.41 -17.23 28.42
CA ALA A 55 15.35 -18.62 28.85
C ALA A 55 16.03 -19.44 27.76
N GLU A 56 17.24 -19.88 28.08
CA GLU A 56 18.12 -20.71 27.26
C GLU A 56 17.41 -21.87 26.56
N PRO A 57 17.92 -22.25 25.38
CA PRO A 57 18.37 -23.62 25.29
C PRO A 57 19.79 -23.70 24.73
N THR A 58 20.65 -24.17 25.62
CA THR A 58 21.89 -24.88 25.42
C THR A 58 22.03 -25.54 24.04
N SER A 59 23.13 -25.16 23.37
CA SER A 59 23.95 -25.91 22.40
C SER A 59 23.24 -26.72 21.30
N VAL A 60 23.53 -26.39 20.03
CA VAL A 60 24.34 -27.24 19.12
C VAL A 60 24.54 -26.53 17.77
N SER A 61 25.82 -26.29 17.46
CA SER A 61 26.50 -26.09 16.17
C SER A 61 25.94 -25.12 15.12
N ILE A 62 26.68 -24.03 14.94
CA ILE A 62 26.80 -23.24 13.72
C ILE A 62 27.32 -24.13 12.57
N PRO A 63 26.72 -24.08 11.38
CA PRO A 63 27.52 -24.01 10.17
C PRO A 63 27.40 -22.60 9.60
N ALA A 64 28.55 -22.00 9.34
CA ALA A 64 28.68 -20.81 8.55
C ALA A 64 28.17 -21.12 7.14
N TYR A 65 26.88 -20.89 6.88
CA TYR A 65 26.34 -20.73 5.54
C TYR A 65 25.94 -19.28 5.35
N SER A 66 26.94 -18.55 4.86
CA SER A 66 26.85 -17.20 4.31
C SER A 66 25.70 -17.05 3.32
N ALA A 67 25.05 -15.89 3.37
CA ALA A 67 24.45 -15.18 2.23
C ALA A 67 23.25 -15.82 1.49
N ALA A 68 22.34 -16.49 2.21
CA ALA A 68 20.97 -16.65 1.74
C ALA A 68 19.99 -16.39 2.90
N ALA A 69 20.11 -15.22 3.53
CA ALA A 69 18.95 -14.65 4.21
C ALA A 69 17.90 -14.42 3.12
N SER A 70 17.01 -15.40 2.92
CA SER A 70 15.93 -15.35 1.94
C SER A 70 15.22 -14.00 2.09
N ALA A 71 15.56 -13.06 1.21
CA ALA A 71 15.02 -11.72 1.29
C ALA A 71 13.51 -11.88 1.12
N LEU A 72 12.75 -11.67 2.20
CA LEU A 72 11.30 -11.77 2.16
C LEU A 72 10.82 -10.95 0.95
N PRO A 73 10.05 -11.55 0.03
CA PRO A 73 9.66 -10.85 -1.17
C PRO A 73 8.88 -9.59 -0.81
N ASN A 74 9.12 -8.54 -1.58
CA ASN A 74 8.33 -7.32 -1.47
C ASN A 74 7.10 -7.44 -2.36
N CYS A 75 6.01 -6.81 -1.93
CA CYS A 75 4.76 -6.78 -2.66
C CYS A 75 4.92 -6.00 -3.97
N PRO A 76 4.59 -6.57 -5.14
CA PRO A 76 4.74 -5.87 -6.43
C PRO A 76 3.82 -4.64 -6.58
N ALA A 77 2.79 -4.52 -5.74
CA ALA A 77 1.82 -3.43 -5.80
C ALA A 77 2.17 -2.23 -4.92
N CYS A 78 2.92 -2.42 -3.83
CA CYS A 78 3.21 -1.34 -2.87
C CYS A 78 4.61 -1.38 -2.24
N ASP A 79 5.42 -2.38 -2.60
CA ASP A 79 6.78 -2.64 -2.09
C ASP A 79 6.87 -2.96 -0.58
N ALA A 80 5.73 -3.14 0.09
CA ALA A 80 5.70 -3.59 1.48
C ALA A 80 6.16 -5.06 1.60
N ARG A 81 6.73 -5.43 2.77
CA ARG A 81 7.11 -6.82 3.06
C ARG A 81 5.90 -7.76 2.95
N MET A 82 6.12 -8.94 2.39
CA MET A 82 5.09 -9.98 2.29
C MET A 82 5.20 -10.97 3.45
N VAL A 83 4.06 -11.59 3.78
CA VAL A 83 3.94 -12.63 4.79
C VAL A 83 3.38 -13.90 4.15
N LYS A 84 3.89 -15.07 4.55
CA LYS A 84 3.38 -16.34 4.05
C LYS A 84 2.00 -16.60 4.67
N ARG A 85 1.00 -16.86 3.83
CA ARG A 85 -0.39 -17.14 4.23
C ARG A 85 -0.83 -18.45 3.59
N ARG A 86 -1.82 -19.10 4.20
CA ARG A 86 -2.45 -20.30 3.67
C ARG A 86 -3.84 -19.98 3.16
N ALA A 87 -4.16 -20.39 1.93
CA ALA A 87 -5.49 -20.22 1.37
C ALA A 87 -6.50 -21.08 2.15
N ARG A 88 -7.63 -20.46 2.54
CA ARG A 88 -8.65 -21.11 3.37
C ARG A 88 -9.72 -21.84 2.57
N SER A 89 -9.92 -21.48 1.30
CA SER A 89 -11.01 -21.99 0.47
C SER A 89 -10.67 -21.89 -1.02
N GLY A 90 -11.47 -22.56 -1.86
CA GLY A 90 -11.32 -22.60 -3.31
C GLY A 90 -10.34 -23.69 -3.78
N VAL A 91 -10.00 -23.64 -5.08
CA VAL A 91 -9.14 -24.65 -5.74
C VAL A 91 -7.72 -24.74 -5.16
N ASN A 92 -7.26 -23.68 -4.49
CA ASN A 92 -5.95 -23.61 -3.84
C ASN A 92 -6.05 -23.79 -2.32
N ALA A 93 -7.17 -24.27 -1.76
CA ALA A 93 -7.34 -24.44 -0.32
C ALA A 93 -6.19 -25.29 0.27
N GLY A 94 -5.59 -24.80 1.35
CA GLY A 94 -4.44 -25.43 1.97
C GLY A 94 -3.09 -25.05 1.37
N ALA A 95 -3.02 -24.47 0.17
CA ALA A 95 -1.77 -24.00 -0.43
C ALA A 95 -1.25 -22.72 0.24
N GLU A 96 0.08 -22.57 0.26
CA GLU A 96 0.74 -21.38 0.77
C GLU A 96 0.97 -20.37 -0.34
N PHE A 97 0.87 -19.09 -0.01
CA PHE A 97 1.18 -17.98 -0.90
C PHE A 97 1.77 -16.81 -0.09
N TRP A 98 2.54 -15.94 -0.74
CA TRP A 98 2.95 -14.68 -0.15
C TRP A 98 1.80 -13.69 -0.28
N GLY A 99 1.31 -13.16 0.84
CA GLY A 99 0.32 -12.09 0.87
C GLY A 99 0.91 -10.80 1.42
N CYS A 100 0.50 -9.65 0.89
CA CYS A 100 0.92 -8.35 1.42
C CYS A 100 0.62 -8.21 2.93
N SER A 101 1.58 -7.69 3.70
CA SER A 101 1.39 -7.38 5.13
C SER A 101 0.27 -6.35 5.36
N GLY A 102 0.10 -5.40 4.45
CA GLY A 102 -0.95 -4.37 4.48
C GLY A 102 -2.37 -4.81 4.05
N TYR A 103 -2.69 -6.10 4.00
CA TYR A 103 -4.07 -6.57 3.75
C TYR A 103 -5.01 -6.16 4.91
N PRO A 104 -6.23 -5.64 4.68
CA PRO A 104 -7.00 -5.60 3.42
C PRO A 104 -6.74 -4.40 2.50
N GLY A 105 -5.93 -3.42 2.92
CA GLY A 105 -5.65 -2.19 2.16
C GLY A 105 -4.76 -2.38 0.92
N CYS A 106 -4.07 -3.51 0.82
CA CYS A 106 -3.36 -3.99 -0.36
C CYS A 106 -3.53 -5.51 -0.50
N ARG A 107 -3.94 -5.96 -1.69
CA ARG A 107 -4.25 -7.38 -1.99
C ARG A 107 -3.18 -8.07 -2.84
N GLY A 108 -1.97 -7.50 -2.93
CA GLY A 108 -0.88 -8.11 -3.69
C GLY A 108 -0.51 -9.48 -3.14
N THR A 109 -0.37 -10.44 -4.05
CA THR A 109 0.03 -11.82 -3.74
C THR A 109 1.13 -12.29 -4.69
N LEU A 110 1.95 -13.22 -4.24
CA LEU A 110 2.93 -13.93 -5.07
C LEU A 110 2.84 -15.42 -4.77
N PRO A 111 3.11 -16.29 -5.75
CA PRO A 111 3.26 -17.72 -5.50
C PRO A 111 4.43 -17.96 -4.53
N VAL A 112 4.27 -18.97 -3.67
CA VAL A 112 5.38 -19.52 -2.87
C VAL A 112 6.17 -20.49 -3.72
#